data_AF-A0A109J8S3-F1
#
_entry.id   AF-A0A109J8S3-F1
#
_cell.length_a   1.000
_cell.length_b   1.000
_cell.length_c   1.000
_cell.angle_alpha   90.00
_cell.angle_beta   90.00
_cell.angle_gamma   90.00
#
_symmetry.space_group_name_H-M   'P 1'
#
loop_
_entity.id
_entity.type
_entity.pdbx_description
1 polymer ?
#
loop_
_entity_poly.entity_id
_entity_poly.type
_entity_poly.pdbx_seq_one_letter_code
_entity_poly.pdbx_strand_id
1 'polypeptide(L)'
;MLSAASDVQVDTPEVRVTEWRLAPGSATGPHTHEMDYVIVPITAGEMTIVAPNGDRSKAQLGVGKSYFRKAGVQHDVLNETASEIVFLEVELKP
;
A
#
# COMPACT_ATOMS: atom_id res chain seq x y z
N MET A 1 11.17 12.22 3.56
CA MET A 1 11.17 10.74 3.62
C MET A 1 11.74 10.22 2.33
N LEU A 2 12.26 8.99 2.34
CA LEU A 2 12.59 8.29 1.09
C LEU A 2 11.29 7.99 0.33
N SER A 3 11.35 7.85 -0.99
CA SER A 3 10.19 7.39 -1.76
C SER A 3 10.08 5.87 -1.66
N ALA A 4 8.86 5.35 -1.57
CA ALA A 4 8.59 3.93 -1.79
C ALA A 4 8.97 3.55 -3.23
N ALA A 5 9.41 2.31 -3.43
CA ALA A 5 9.57 1.75 -4.77
C ALA A 5 8.31 0.98 -5.15
N SER A 6 7.90 1.12 -6.41
CA SER A 6 6.81 0.35 -7.02
C SER A 6 7.29 -0.38 -8.26
N ASP A 7 6.80 -1.61 -8.43
CA ASP A 7 7.02 -2.44 -9.61
C ASP A 7 5.68 -2.99 -10.11
N VAL A 8 5.28 -2.61 -11.32
CA VAL A 8 4.03 -3.10 -11.93
C VAL A 8 4.31 -4.46 -12.56
N GLN A 9 3.90 -5.51 -11.88
CA GLN A 9 4.14 -6.90 -12.27
C GLN A 9 3.13 -7.40 -13.31
N VAL A 10 1.90 -6.92 -13.24
CA VAL A 10 0.82 -7.26 -14.18
C VAL A 10 0.03 -6.00 -14.50
N ASP A 11 -0.26 -5.77 -15.78
CA ASP A 11 -1.20 -4.74 -16.22
C ASP A 11 -1.98 -5.26 -17.43
N THR A 12 -3.24 -5.64 -17.19
CA THR A 12 -4.15 -6.26 -18.17
C THR A 12 -5.46 -5.46 -18.21
N PRO A 13 -6.40 -5.74 -19.13
CA PRO A 13 -7.72 -5.10 -19.11
C PRO A 13 -8.48 -5.30 -17.80
N GLU A 14 -8.28 -6.42 -17.10
CA GLU A 14 -9.04 -6.80 -15.90
C GLU A 14 -8.40 -6.32 -14.59
N VAL A 15 -7.06 -6.29 -14.53
CA VAL A 15 -6.33 -6.06 -13.28
C VAL A 15 -4.98 -5.37 -13.49
N ARG A 16 -4.57 -4.57 -12.50
CA ARG A 16 -3.17 -4.16 -12.30
C ARG A 16 -2.66 -4.75 -10.98
N VAL A 17 -1.46 -5.33 -11.01
CA VAL A 17 -0.77 -5.82 -9.80
C VAL A 17 0.53 -5.07 -9.65
N THR A 18 0.67 -4.35 -8.55
CA THR A 18 1.86 -3.57 -8.21
C THR A 18 2.49 -4.13 -6.94
N GLU A 19 3.77 -4.48 -6.98
CA GLU A 19 4.55 -4.69 -5.75
C GLU A 19 5.01 -3.34 -5.22
N TRP A 20 4.70 -3.08 -3.96
CA TRP A 20 5.21 -1.94 -3.21
C TRP A 20 6.27 -2.37 -2.23
N ARG A 21 7.40 -1.66 -2.23
CA ARG A 21 8.50 -1.82 -1.29
C ARG A 21 8.77 -0.51 -0.58
N LEU A 22 8.59 -0.53 0.74
CA LEU A 22 8.83 0.61 1.59
C LEU A 22 10.02 0.32 2.50
N ALA A 23 11.17 0.92 2.20
CA ALA A 23 12.32 0.90 3.09
C ALA A 23 12.01 1.66 4.41
N PRO A 24 12.76 1.41 5.49
CA PRO A 24 12.66 2.21 6.71
C PRO A 24 12.74 3.72 6.43
N GLY A 25 11.73 4.48 6.89
CA GLY A 25 11.63 5.92 6.68
C GLY A 25 11.15 6.36 5.29
N SER A 26 10.62 5.44 4.47
CA SER A 26 10.03 5.77 3.16
C SER A 26 8.52 6.02 3.24
N ALA A 27 7.99 6.69 2.22
CA ALA A 27 6.55 6.92 2.05
C ALA A 27 6.14 6.77 0.59
N THR A 28 4.87 6.42 0.34
CA THR A 28 4.28 6.43 -1.01
C THR A 28 4.07 7.85 -1.53
N GLY A 29 3.90 8.81 -0.63
CA GLY A 29 3.34 10.12 -0.93
C GLY A 29 1.80 10.10 -0.86
N PRO A 30 1.15 11.26 -0.65
CA PRO A 30 -0.31 11.36 -0.66
C PRO A 30 -0.88 10.95 -2.02
N HIS A 31 -1.86 10.04 -2.01
CA HIS A 31 -2.49 9.53 -3.22
C HIS A 31 -3.96 9.16 -2.98
N THR A 32 -4.69 9.01 -4.08
CA THR A 32 -6.08 8.52 -4.14
C THR A 32 -6.10 7.21 -4.92
N HIS A 33 -6.78 6.21 -4.37
CA HIS A 33 -7.08 4.96 -5.06
C HIS A 33 -8.25 5.17 -6.01
N GLU A 34 -8.04 5.01 -7.32
CA GLU A 34 -9.10 5.17 -8.33
C GLU A 34 -9.91 3.88 -8.57
N MET A 35 -9.41 2.74 -8.10
CA MET A 35 -10.00 1.42 -8.30
C MET A 35 -10.28 0.72 -6.96
N ASP A 36 -11.20 -0.23 -6.99
CA ASP A 36 -11.33 -1.21 -5.91
C ASP A 36 -10.07 -2.09 -5.90
N TYR A 37 -9.55 -2.44 -4.72
CA TYR A 37 -8.27 -3.16 -4.64
C TYR A 37 -8.18 -4.14 -3.47
N VAL A 38 -7.27 -5.11 -3.63
CA VAL A 38 -6.87 -6.05 -2.58
C VAL A 38 -5.40 -5.81 -2.26
N ILE A 39 -5.09 -5.73 -0.97
CA ILE A 39 -3.71 -5.77 -0.48
C ILE A 39 -3.37 -7.19 -0.07
N VAL A 40 -2.21 -7.69 -0.50
CA VAL A 40 -1.63 -8.97 -0.08
C VAL A 40 -0.27 -8.70 0.57
N PRO A 41 -0.18 -8.71 1.91
CA PRO A 41 1.10 -8.48 2.59
C PRO A 41 2.07 -9.63 2.34
N ILE A 42 3.29 -9.30 1.94
CA ILE A 42 4.38 -10.26 1.72
C ILE A 42 5.28 -10.33 2.95
N THR A 43 5.47 -9.21 3.64
CA THR A 43 6.11 -9.18 4.97
C THR A 43 5.09 -8.94 6.08
N ALA A 44 5.42 -9.41 7.30
CA ALA A 44 4.72 -8.97 8.50
C ALA A 44 5.27 -7.61 8.93
N GLY A 45 4.43 -6.77 9.52
CA GLY A 45 4.87 -5.47 10.01
C GLY A 45 3.73 -4.56 10.37
N GLU A 46 4.06 -3.29 10.57
CA GLU A 46 3.11 -2.23 10.87
C GLU A 46 3.29 -1.09 9.88
N MET A 47 2.21 -0.73 9.20
CA MET A 47 2.18 0.36 8.24
C MET A 47 1.53 1.59 8.86
N THR A 48 2.11 2.77 8.66
CA THR A 48 1.51 4.02 9.13
C THR A 48 0.70 4.64 8.02
N ILE A 49 -0.55 4.99 8.31
CA ILE A 49 -1.47 5.60 7.34
C ILE A 49 -1.76 7.01 7.82
N VAL A 50 -1.53 8.00 6.95
CA VAL A 50 -1.86 9.41 7.19
C VAL A 50 -3.05 9.78 6.31
N ALA A 51 -4.16 10.14 6.95
CA ALA A 51 -5.36 10.59 6.26
C ALA A 51 -5.22 12.05 5.76
N PRO A 52 -6.08 12.53 4.84
CA PRO A 52 -5.97 13.88 4.28
C PRO A 52 -6.03 15.01 5.30
N ASN A 53 -6.71 14.80 6.44
CA ASN A 53 -6.78 15.75 7.55
C ASN A 53 -5.55 15.69 8.48
N GLY A 54 -4.58 14.82 8.20
CA GLY A 54 -3.38 14.61 9.00
C GLY A 54 -3.52 13.54 10.10
N ASP A 55 -4.70 12.95 10.28
CA ASP A 55 -4.89 11.88 11.27
C ASP A 55 -4.02 10.68 10.92
N ARG A 56 -3.38 10.10 11.95
CA ARG A 56 -2.46 8.97 11.80
C ARG A 56 -3.04 7.72 12.42
N SER A 57 -2.96 6.61 11.70
CA SER A 57 -3.32 5.28 12.19
C SER A 57 -2.25 4.26 11.83
N LYS A 58 -2.33 3.08 12.47
CA LYS A 58 -1.42 1.96 12.23
C LYS A 58 -2.22 0.76 11.72
N ALA A 59 -1.80 0.20 10.59
CA ALA A 59 -2.35 -1.02 10.03
C ALA A 59 -1.38 -2.18 10.27
N GLN A 60 -1.85 -3.24 10.94
CA GLN A 60 -1.07 -4.45 11.17
C GLN A 60 -1.11 -5.34 9.93
N LEU A 61 0.07 -5.71 9.44
CA LEU A 61 0.26 -6.57 8.28
C LEU A 61 0.63 -7.98 8.76
N GLY A 62 -0.20 -8.95 8.40
CA GLY A 62 0.10 -10.37 8.56
C GLY A 62 0.45 -10.99 7.21
N VAL A 63 1.54 -11.75 7.13
CA VAL A 63 1.97 -12.42 5.88
C VAL A 63 0.83 -13.23 5.27
N GLY A 64 0.50 -12.94 4.01
CA GLY A 64 -0.57 -13.59 3.25
C GLY A 64 -1.99 -13.31 3.75
N LYS A 65 -2.18 -12.41 4.74
CA LYS A 65 -3.51 -12.03 5.24
C LYS A 65 -4.05 -10.87 4.41
N SER A 66 -4.65 -11.21 3.27
CA SER A 66 -5.20 -10.24 2.34
C SER A 66 -6.39 -9.47 2.90
N TYR A 67 -6.60 -8.24 2.45
CA TYR A 67 -7.81 -7.46 2.74
C TYR A 67 -8.21 -6.58 1.56
N PHE A 68 -9.51 -6.29 1.49
CA PHE A 68 -10.11 -5.47 0.43
C PHE A 68 -10.31 -4.02 0.87
N ARG A 69 -10.24 -3.09 -0.08
CA ARG A 69 -10.62 -1.69 0.07
C ARG A 69 -11.33 -1.19 -1.19
N LYS A 70 -12.23 -0.23 -0.99
CA LYS A 70 -12.97 0.43 -2.08
C LYS A 70 -12.14 1.53 -2.74
N ALA A 71 -12.42 1.81 -4.00
CA ALA A 71 -12.03 3.04 -4.67
C ALA A 71 -12.41 4.28 -3.83
N GLY A 72 -11.63 5.35 -3.97
CA GLY A 72 -11.81 6.62 -3.28
C GLY A 72 -11.05 6.75 -1.96
N VAL A 73 -10.34 5.70 -1.52
CA VAL A 73 -9.43 5.80 -0.36
C VAL A 73 -8.32 6.80 -0.67
N GLN A 74 -8.13 7.77 0.23
CA GLN A 74 -7.09 8.79 0.16
C GLN A 74 -6.19 8.68 1.38
N HIS A 75 -4.89 8.56 1.17
CA HIS A 75 -3.91 8.50 2.25
C HIS A 75 -2.47 8.71 1.76
N ASP A 76 -1.56 8.90 2.69
CA ASP A 76 -0.14 8.63 2.51
C ASP A 76 0.24 7.42 3.38
N VAL A 77 1.00 6.49 2.81
CA VAL A 77 1.44 5.27 3.46
C VAL A 77 2.93 5.37 3.75
N LEU A 78 3.27 5.28 5.04
CA LEU A 78 4.61 5.47 5.55
C LEU A 78 5.11 4.21 6.24
N ASN A 79 6.40 3.92 6.07
CA ASN A 79 7.13 2.97 6.89
C ASN A 79 7.97 3.71 7.94
N GLU A 80 7.49 3.73 9.18
CA GLU A 80 8.23 4.30 10.33
C GLU A 80 8.94 3.22 11.16
N THR A 81 8.97 1.99 10.68
CA THR A 81 9.61 0.87 11.36
C THR A 81 11.06 0.69 10.91
N ALA A 82 11.80 -0.19 11.57
CA ALA A 82 13.20 -0.50 11.22
C ALA A 82 13.34 -1.58 10.13
N SER A 83 12.23 -2.19 9.68
CA SER A 83 12.22 -3.29 8.71
C SER A 83 11.54 -2.86 7.41
N GLU A 84 11.91 -3.46 6.28
CA GLU A 84 11.22 -3.22 5.01
C GLU A 84 9.78 -3.78 5.04
N ILE A 85 8.84 -2.99 4.53
CA ILE A 85 7.46 -3.42 4.31
C ILE A 85 7.29 -3.74 2.82
N VAL A 86 6.77 -4.93 2.53
CA VAL A 86 6.48 -5.37 1.16
C VAL A 86 5.05 -5.89 1.08
N PHE A 87 4.29 -5.40 0.11
CA PHE A 87 2.96 -5.90 -0.19
C PHE A 87 2.68 -5.82 -1.69
N LEU A 88 1.77 -6.68 -2.16
CA LEU A 88 1.15 -6.53 -3.47
C LEU A 88 -0.15 -5.76 -3.32
N GLU A 89 -0.39 -4.86 -4.26
CA GLU A 89 -1.65 -4.17 -4.46
C GLU A 89 -2.25 -4.63 -5.78
N VAL A 90 -3.47 -5.18 -5.70
CA VAL A 90 -4.19 -5.78 -6.82
C VAL A 90 -5.41 -4.92 -7.09
N GLU A 91 -5.30 -4.02 -8.07
CA GLU A 91 -6.33 -3.07 -8.45
C GLU A 91 -7.24 -3.66 -9.54
N LEU A 92 -8.55 -3.63 -9.31
CA LEU A 92 -9.57 -4.20 -10.19
C LEU A 92 -10.07 -3.13 -11.17
N LYS A 93 -9.86 -3.37 -12.45
CA LYS A 93 -10.30 -2.46 -13.51
C LYS A 93 -11.79 -2.65 -13.82
N PRO A 94 -12.48 -1.60 -14.29
CA PRO A 94 -13.88 -1.64 -14.66
C PRO A 94 -14.17 -2.54 -15.86
#